data_AF-A0A9D3YXA0-F1
#
_entry.id   AF-A0A9D3YXA0-F1
#
_cell.length_a   1.000
_cell.length_b   1.000
_cell.length_c   1.000
_cell.angle_alpha   90.00
_cell.angle_beta   90.00
_cell.angle_gamma   90.00
#
_symmetry.space_group_name_H-M   'P 1'
#
loop_
_entity.id
_entity.type
_entity.pdbx_description
1 polymer ?
#
loop_
_entity_poly.entity_id
_entity_poly.type
_entity_poly.pdbx_seq_one_letter_code
_entity_poly.pdbx_strand_id
1 'polypeptide(L)'
;MLGQEVNECLSGQDTNRVIMLGQGVNEGLSVQDSYRVVMLGQDFNEGLSGHDTYRVVMLGQEIDESLSGQDTYRVVMLGQEVNEGLSVRDTYRVVMLGQVVHEGLSGQDIHQLHVLDVPS
;
A
#
# COMPACT_ATOMS: atom_id res chain seq x y z
N MET A 1 14.20 20.71 8.59
CA MET A 1 14.14 20.20 7.20
C MET A 1 13.32 18.93 7.24
N LEU A 2 12.04 19.02 6.86
CA LEU A 2 11.27 17.83 6.50
C LEU A 2 11.86 17.35 5.16
N GLY A 3 12.20 16.07 5.06
CA GLY A 3 12.74 15.49 3.83
C GLY A 3 11.75 15.72 2.69
N GLN A 4 12.20 16.38 1.64
CA GLN A 4 11.32 16.79 0.54
C GLN A 4 10.84 15.56 -0.25
N GLU A 5 11.71 14.56 -0.41
CA GLU A 5 11.40 13.29 -1.06
C GLU A 5 12.16 12.15 -0.37
N VAL A 6 11.49 11.03 -0.15
CA VAL A 6 12.09 9.77 0.31
C VAL A 6 11.92 8.75 -0.82
N ASN A 7 13.03 8.22 -1.31
CA ASN A 7 13.03 7.18 -2.34
C ASN A 7 13.82 5.99 -1.81
N GLU A 8 13.13 4.89 -1.52
CA GLU A 8 13.76 3.67 -0.99
C GLU A 8 13.41 2.45 -1.84
N CYS A 9 14.41 1.61 -2.08
CA CYS A 9 14.22 0.30 -2.67
C CYS A 9 14.78 -0.75 -1.71
N LEU A 10 13.91 -1.63 -1.23
CA LEU A 10 14.26 -2.61 -0.22
C LEU A 10 13.99 -4.02 -0.74
N SER A 11 14.93 -4.91 -0.44
CA SER A 11 14.80 -6.33 -0.71
C SER A 11 15.32 -7.11 0.48
N GLY A 12 14.61 -8.17 0.84
CA GLY A 12 14.89 -8.94 2.03
C GLY A 12 14.18 -10.29 1.99
N GLN A 13 14.79 -11.28 2.63
CA GLN A 13 14.17 -12.60 2.77
C GLN A 13 13.37 -12.72 4.06
N ASP A 14 13.69 -11.91 5.09
CA ASP A 14 13.08 -12.00 6.42
C ASP A 14 11.94 -10.98 6.66
N THR A 15 11.36 -11.05 7.86
CA THR A 15 10.37 -10.09 8.33
C THR A 15 10.95 -8.68 8.45
N ASN A 16 10.47 -7.77 7.61
CA ASN A 16 10.93 -6.39 7.62
C ASN A 16 9.80 -5.43 8.05
N ARG A 17 10.20 -4.34 8.70
CA ARG A 17 9.30 -3.26 9.11
C ARG A 17 9.91 -1.94 8.67
N VAL A 18 9.15 -1.18 7.88
CA VAL A 18 9.57 0.13 7.43
C VAL A 18 8.57 1.20 7.78
N ILE A 19 9.13 2.34 8.17
CA ILE A 19 8.40 3.54 8.47
C ILE A 19 9.09 4.66 7.70
N MET A 20 8.35 5.28 6.79
CA MET A 20 8.85 6.45 6.06
C MET A 20 7.96 7.66 6.31
N LEU A 21 8.61 8.82 6.39
CA LEU A 21 8.00 10.11 6.65
C LEU A 21 8.59 11.12 5.67
N GLY A 22 7.77 11.70 4.80
CA GLY A 22 8.22 12.65 3.76
C GLY A 22 7.06 13.41 3.13
N GLN A 23 7.34 14.51 2.41
CA GLN A 23 6.28 15.15 1.61
C GLN A 23 5.90 14.27 0.43
N GLY A 24 6.89 13.85 -0.37
CA GLY A 24 6.76 12.77 -1.34
C GLY A 24 7.50 11.51 -0.88
N VAL A 25 6.87 10.35 -1.00
CA VAL A 25 7.54 9.06 -0.75
C VAL A 25 7.29 8.13 -1.93
N ASN A 26 8.37 7.66 -2.56
CA ASN A 26 8.30 6.60 -3.55
C ASN A 26 9.04 5.36 -3.03
N GLU A 27 8.36 4.22 -2.97
CA GLU A 27 8.97 2.97 -2.50
C GLU A 27 8.74 1.82 -3.47
N GLY A 28 9.81 1.06 -3.71
CA GLY A 28 9.77 -0.23 -4.40
C GLY A 28 10.28 -1.34 -3.50
N LEU A 29 9.44 -2.32 -3.22
CA LEU A 29 9.73 -3.35 -2.21
C LEU A 29 9.47 -4.74 -2.79
N SER A 30 10.48 -5.61 -2.65
CA SER A 30 10.41 -7.00 -3.09
C SER A 30 10.89 -7.92 -1.98
N VAL A 31 9.97 -8.60 -1.32
CA VAL A 31 10.26 -9.39 -0.11
C VAL A 31 9.60 -10.77 -0.16
N GLN A 32 10.23 -11.80 0.40
CA GLN A 32 9.69 -13.17 0.29
C GLN A 32 8.70 -13.49 1.40
N ASP A 33 9.05 -13.23 2.66
CA ASP A 33 8.23 -13.69 3.78
C ASP A 33 7.17 -12.64 4.20
N SER A 34 7.47 -11.81 5.19
CA SER A 34 6.47 -10.93 5.82
C SER A 34 6.93 -9.48 5.88
N TYR A 35 6.03 -8.55 5.56
CA TYR A 35 6.35 -7.13 5.59
C TYR A 35 5.28 -6.28 6.24
N ARG A 36 5.73 -5.25 6.96
CA ARG A 36 4.86 -4.18 7.47
C ARG A 36 5.39 -2.82 7.08
N VAL A 37 4.67 -2.13 6.20
CA VAL A 37 4.96 -0.75 5.81
C VAL A 37 4.03 0.20 6.56
N VAL A 38 4.58 1.33 7.00
CA VAL A 38 3.78 2.49 7.40
C VAL A 38 4.37 3.73 6.75
N MET A 39 3.52 4.48 6.07
CA MET A 39 3.92 5.66 5.30
C MET A 39 3.03 6.85 5.65
N LEU A 40 3.66 7.98 6.04
CA LEU A 40 2.97 9.23 6.44
C LEU A 40 3.57 10.46 5.76
N GLY A 41 2.74 11.26 5.09
CA GLY A 41 3.21 12.20 4.07
C GLY A 41 2.09 12.89 3.31
N GLN A 42 2.41 13.59 2.21
CA GLN A 42 1.41 14.19 1.33
C GLN A 42 1.14 13.31 0.11
N ASP A 43 2.20 12.92 -0.60
CA ASP A 43 2.08 12.20 -1.88
C ASP A 43 2.85 10.88 -1.81
N PHE A 44 2.21 9.81 -2.23
CA PHE A 44 2.75 8.45 -2.16
C PHE A 44 2.66 7.72 -3.49
N ASN A 45 3.76 7.07 -3.86
CA ASN A 45 3.75 6.04 -4.88
C ASN A 45 4.45 4.77 -4.36
N GLU A 46 3.72 3.67 -4.25
CA GLU A 46 4.26 2.43 -3.71
C GLU A 46 4.06 1.26 -4.67
N GLY A 47 5.13 0.50 -4.89
CA GLY A 47 5.10 -0.79 -5.57
C GLY A 47 5.60 -1.91 -4.67
N LEU A 48 4.71 -2.78 -4.19
CA LEU A 48 5.12 -3.97 -3.43
C LEU A 48 4.92 -5.26 -4.22
N SER A 49 5.89 -6.15 -4.06
CA SER A 49 5.83 -7.51 -4.59
C SER A 49 6.31 -8.53 -3.57
N GLY A 50 5.58 -9.65 -3.45
CA GLY A 50 6.15 -10.86 -2.88
C GLY A 50 5.19 -11.97 -2.49
N HIS A 51 5.60 -12.83 -1.55
CA HIS A 51 4.98 -14.15 -1.42
C HIS A 51 4.01 -14.27 -0.24
N ASP A 52 4.41 -14.07 1.03
CA ASP A 52 3.58 -14.58 2.13
C ASP A 52 2.63 -13.58 2.80
N THR A 53 3.10 -12.47 3.38
CA THR A 53 2.20 -11.60 4.15
C THR A 53 2.59 -10.13 4.15
N TYR A 54 1.66 -9.30 3.71
CA TYR A 54 1.84 -7.85 3.62
C TYR A 54 0.81 -7.12 4.45
N ARG A 55 1.31 -6.14 5.22
CA ARG A 55 0.46 -5.17 5.87
C ARG A 55 0.95 -3.76 5.61
N VAL A 56 0.15 -3.00 4.86
CA VAL A 56 0.45 -1.63 4.46
C VAL A 56 -0.52 -0.68 5.13
N VAL A 57 0.02 0.45 5.59
CA VAL A 57 -0.78 1.60 6.06
C VAL A 57 -0.20 2.87 5.45
N MET A 58 -0.99 3.54 4.62
CA MET A 58 -0.63 4.83 4.02
C MET A 58 -1.61 5.91 4.43
N LEU A 59 -1.08 7.03 4.92
CA LEU A 59 -1.85 8.23 5.29
C LEU A 59 -1.29 9.44 4.55
N GLY A 60 -2.05 9.96 3.59
CA GLY A 60 -1.62 10.98 2.64
C GLY A 60 -2.73 11.89 2.13
N GLN A 61 -2.40 12.81 1.24
CA GLN A 61 -3.36 13.54 0.40
C GLN A 61 -3.61 12.76 -0.90
N GLU A 62 -2.53 12.40 -1.61
CA GLU A 62 -2.57 11.58 -2.82
C GLU A 62 -1.83 10.26 -2.54
N ILE A 63 -2.51 9.14 -2.76
CA ILE A 63 -1.94 7.81 -2.59
C ILE A 63 -2.14 7.02 -3.88
N ASP A 64 -1.06 6.49 -4.43
CA ASP A 64 -1.06 5.52 -5.51
C ASP A 64 -0.26 4.28 -5.09
N GLU A 65 -0.94 3.14 -5.00
CA GLU A 65 -0.36 1.89 -4.58
C GLU A 65 -0.60 0.80 -5.62
N SER A 66 0.45 0.00 -5.86
CA SER A 66 0.39 -1.19 -6.68
C SER A 66 1.00 -2.37 -5.93
N LEU A 67 0.16 -3.35 -5.64
CA LEU A 67 0.53 -4.53 -4.89
C LEU A 67 0.36 -5.80 -5.71
N SER A 68 1.36 -6.68 -5.62
CA SER A 68 1.31 -7.99 -6.24
C SER A 68 1.84 -9.09 -5.31
N GLY A 69 1.17 -10.24 -5.29
CA GLY A 69 1.73 -11.42 -4.64
C GLY A 69 0.82 -12.61 -4.50
N GLN A 70 1.20 -13.53 -3.61
CA GLN A 70 0.59 -14.86 -3.59
C GLN A 70 -0.41 -15.04 -2.45
N ASP A 71 -0.03 -14.73 -1.21
CA ASP A 71 -0.78 -15.23 -0.07
C ASP A 71 -1.71 -14.18 0.56
N THR A 72 -1.24 -13.40 1.55
CA THR A 72 -2.13 -12.56 2.38
C THR A 72 -1.80 -11.08 2.38
N TYR A 73 -2.76 -10.24 2.01
CA TYR A 73 -2.60 -8.78 1.97
C TYR A 73 -3.60 -8.06 2.86
N ARG A 74 -3.11 -7.08 3.62
CA ARG A 74 -3.92 -6.17 4.42
C ARG A 74 -3.50 -4.73 4.22
N VAL A 75 -4.36 -3.97 3.57
CA VAL A 75 -4.07 -2.62 3.13
C VAL A 75 -5.05 -1.66 3.77
N VAL A 76 -4.53 -0.54 4.27
CA VAL A 76 -5.32 0.58 4.73
C VAL A 76 -4.75 1.86 4.13
N MET A 77 -5.52 2.52 3.30
CA MET A 77 -5.18 3.80 2.70
C MET A 77 -6.20 4.85 3.13
N LEU A 78 -5.72 5.97 3.64
CA LEU A 78 -6.56 7.12 3.99
C LEU A 78 -5.96 8.37 3.33
N GLY A 79 -6.70 8.98 2.41
CA GLY A 79 -6.29 10.22 1.76
C GLY A 79 -7.43 11.00 1.10
N GLN A 80 -7.11 12.03 0.32
CA GLN A 80 -8.12 12.74 -0.48
C GLN A 80 -8.36 12.00 -1.80
N GLU A 81 -7.28 11.62 -2.47
CA GLU A 81 -7.28 10.77 -3.66
C GLU A 81 -6.52 9.48 -3.34
N VAL A 82 -7.17 8.33 -3.59
CA VAL A 82 -6.62 7.01 -3.32
C VAL A 82 -6.80 6.13 -4.54
N ASN A 83 -5.68 5.68 -5.12
CA ASN A 83 -5.62 4.75 -6.23
C ASN A 83 -4.94 3.47 -5.75
N GLU A 84 -5.56 2.32 -6.03
CA GLU A 84 -5.02 1.02 -5.63
C GLU A 84 -5.15 -0.01 -6.75
N GLY A 85 -4.02 -0.62 -7.09
CA GLY A 85 -3.91 -1.75 -8.00
C GLY A 85 -3.47 -3.00 -7.25
N LEU A 86 -4.36 -3.96 -7.05
CA LEU A 86 -4.04 -5.19 -6.30
C LEU A 86 -4.15 -6.42 -7.19
N SER A 87 -3.09 -7.23 -7.22
CA SER A 87 -3.07 -8.53 -7.89
C SER A 87 -2.55 -9.61 -6.94
N VAL A 88 -3.45 -10.31 -6.27
CA VAL A 88 -3.12 -11.32 -5.24
C VAL A 88 -3.79 -12.65 -5.54
N ARG A 89 -3.10 -13.78 -5.37
CA ARG A 89 -3.74 -15.09 -5.57
C ARG A 89 -4.77 -15.43 -4.49
N ASP A 90 -4.39 -15.38 -3.21
CA ASP A 90 -5.18 -16.01 -2.17
C ASP A 90 -6.13 -15.02 -1.45
N THR A 91 -5.64 -14.28 -0.46
CA THR A 91 -6.50 -13.49 0.44
C THR A 91 -6.09 -12.03 0.50
N TYR A 92 -7.06 -11.12 0.32
CA TYR A 92 -6.85 -9.71 0.62
C TYR A 92 -7.95 -9.04 1.41
N ARG A 93 -7.53 -8.04 2.19
CA ARG A 93 -8.40 -7.09 2.87
C ARG A 93 -7.91 -5.68 2.60
N VAL A 94 -8.70 -4.90 1.88
CA VAL A 94 -8.40 -3.52 1.53
C VAL A 94 -9.44 -2.60 2.19
N VAL A 95 -8.96 -1.54 2.82
CA VAL A 95 -9.79 -0.43 3.30
C VAL A 95 -9.26 0.85 2.69
N MET A 96 -10.08 1.52 1.91
CA MET A 96 -9.79 2.81 1.30
C MET A 96 -10.80 3.85 1.80
N LEU A 97 -10.27 4.99 2.23
CA LEU A 97 -11.06 6.17 2.57
C LEU A 97 -10.51 7.35 1.80
N GLY A 98 -11.37 8.00 1.03
CA GLY A 98 -11.03 9.27 0.40
C GLY A 98 -12.20 10.00 -0.18
N GLN A 99 -11.95 11.14 -0.83
CA GLN A 99 -12.95 11.87 -1.59
C GLN A 99 -13.10 11.28 -2.99
N VAL A 100 -11.99 10.79 -3.53
CA VAL A 100 -11.90 10.09 -4.81
C VAL A 100 -11.15 8.78 -4.56
N VAL A 101 -11.79 7.65 -4.88
CA VAL A 101 -11.18 6.32 -4.77
C VAL A 101 -11.29 5.59 -6.10
N HIS A 102 -10.18 5.01 -6.54
CA HIS A 102 -10.10 4.14 -7.71
C HIS A 102 -9.43 2.82 -7.35
N GLU A 103 -10.11 1.71 -7.64
CA GLU A 103 -9.61 0.37 -7.38
C GLU A 103 -9.52 -0.50 -8.64
N GLY A 104 -8.43 -1.24 -8.74
CA GLY A 104 -8.20 -2.29 -9.73
C GLY A 104 -7.77 -3.56 -9.03
N LEU A 105 -8.73 -4.34 -8.52
CA LEU A 105 -8.43 -5.54 -7.75
C LEU A 105 -8.64 -6.81 -8.59
N SER A 106 -7.66 -7.72 -8.53
CA SER A 106 -7.71 -9.04 -9.14
C SER A 106 -7.19 -10.09 -8.16
N GLY A 107 -7.94 -11.19 -8.01
CA GLY A 107 -7.50 -12.31 -7.19
C GLY A 107 -8.40 -13.53 -7.26
N GLN A 108 -7.89 -14.68 -6.81
CA GLN A 108 -8.51 -15.99 -7.07
C GLN A 108 -9.41 -16.47 -5.92
N ASP A 109 -9.13 -16.13 -4.66
CA ASP A 109 -9.83 -16.72 -3.51
C ASP A 109 -10.71 -15.75 -2.68
N ILE A 110 -10.20 -15.15 -1.58
CA ILE A 110 -11.04 -14.47 -0.58
C ILE A 110 -10.76 -12.97 -0.54
N HIS A 111 -11.83 -12.20 -0.77
CA HIS A 111 -11.75 -10.75 -0.98
C HIS A 111 -12.62 -9.99 0.01
N GLN A 112 -12.05 -9.00 0.69
CA GLN A 112 -12.80 -8.04 1.48
C GLN A 112 -12.36 -6.61 1.16
N LEU A 113 -13.22 -5.86 0.47
CA LEU A 113 -13.01 -4.47 0.12
C LEU A 113 -13.98 -3.57 0.90
N HIS A 114 -13.47 -2.52 1.51
CA HIS A 114 -14.28 -1.40 2.02
C HIS A 114 -13.77 -0.12 1.39
N VAL A 115 -14.59 0.48 0.53
CA VAL A 115 -14.37 1.83 0.00
C VAL A 115 -15.38 2.74 0.67
N LEU A 116 -14.89 3.84 1.24
CA LEU A 116 -15.74 4.90 1.76
C LEU A 116 -15.36 6.22 1.11
N ASP A 117 -16.23 6.65 0.20
CA ASP A 117 -16.15 7.99 -0.39
C ASP A 117 -16.77 9.00 0.56
N VAL A 118 -15.99 10.01 0.94
CA VAL A 118 -16.46 11.12 1.77
C VAL A 118 -16.85 12.26 0.84
N PRO A 119 -18.15 12.59 0.71
CA PRO A 119 -18.59 13.68 -0.16
C PRO A 119 -17.99 15.03 0.30
N SER A 120 -17.69 15.88 -0.68
CA SER A 120 -17.11 17.22 -0.51
C SER A 120 -18.07 18.26 0.08
#